data_AF-A0A1Y3BBC3-F1
#
_entry.id   AF-A0A1Y3BBC3-F1
#
_cell.length_a   1.000
_cell.length_b   1.000
_cell.length_c   1.000
_cell.angle_alpha   90.00
_cell.angle_beta   90.00
_cell.angle_gamma   90.00
#
_symmetry.space_group_name_H-M   'P 1'
#
loop_
_entity.id
_entity.type
_entity.pdbx_description
1 polymer ?
#
loop_
_entity_poly.entity_id
_entity_poly.type
_entity_poly.pdbx_seq_one_letter_code
_entity_poly.pdbx_strand_id
1 'polypeptide(L)'
;MKGCNNTTDVLNMIQNEYYGIPNSSNTSWQLRFGHLVGYGAKYYSYLVSKAVANSIWNKLFINDPFSSAAGQIYHDQVLAHGGGKPPKEIVESILDESISANYLARSLIDNNESL
;
A
#
# COMPACT_ATOMS: atom_id res chain seq x y z
N MET A 1 8.32 -12.24 -18.38
CA MET A 1 8.63 -10.97 -19.07
C MET A 1 9.54 -11.32 -20.24
N LYS A 2 9.05 -11.27 -21.49
CA LYS A 2 9.85 -11.66 -22.65
C LYS A 2 10.91 -10.58 -22.93
N GLY A 3 12.17 -10.97 -23.09
CA GLY A 3 13.25 -10.07 -23.55
C GLY A 3 14.13 -9.43 -22.47
N CYS A 4 13.84 -9.61 -21.17
CA CYS A 4 14.73 -9.18 -20.09
C CYS A 4 15.69 -10.31 -19.70
N ASN A 5 16.99 -10.06 -19.67
CA ASN A 5 18.03 -11.05 -19.34
C ASN A 5 18.58 -10.89 -17.92
N ASN A 6 18.40 -9.73 -17.28
CA ASN A 6 18.86 -9.45 -15.92
C ASN A 6 17.91 -8.48 -15.18
N THR A 7 18.19 -8.19 -13.91
CA THR A 7 17.36 -7.30 -13.07
C THR A 7 17.41 -5.83 -13.48
N THR A 8 18.51 -5.37 -14.09
CA THR A 8 18.59 -4.03 -14.70
C THR A 8 17.63 -3.93 -15.88
N ASP A 9 17.54 -4.96 -16.74
CA ASP A 9 16.61 -4.95 -17.88
C ASP A 9 15.16 -4.85 -17.42
N VAL A 10 14.80 -5.61 -16.37
CA VAL A 10 13.45 -5.55 -15.78
C VAL A 10 13.15 -4.16 -15.21
N LEU A 11 14.10 -3.57 -14.47
CA LEU A 11 13.94 -2.21 -13.94
C LEU A 11 13.78 -1.18 -15.06
N ASN A 12 14.61 -1.24 -16.10
CA ASN A 12 14.55 -0.35 -17.26
C ASN A 12 13.19 -0.43 -17.94
N MET A 13 12.69 -1.64 -18.17
CA MET A 13 11.40 -1.89 -18.80
C MET A 13 10.26 -1.25 -17.99
N ILE A 14 10.18 -1.54 -16.69
CA ILE A 14 9.13 -1.03 -15.81
C ILE A 14 9.21 0.50 -15.67
N GLN A 15 10.41 1.05 -15.50
CA GLN A 15 10.57 2.50 -15.34
C GLN A 15 10.14 3.25 -16.60
N ASN A 16 10.50 2.75 -17.79
CA ASN A 16 10.11 3.40 -19.04
C ASN A 16 8.60 3.27 -19.32
N GLU A 17 7.95 2.22 -18.82
CA GLU A 17 6.51 1.99 -19.00
C GLU A 17 5.66 2.82 -18.02
N TYR A 18 6.03 2.87 -16.74
CA TYR A 18 5.17 3.43 -15.68
C TYR A 18 5.69 4.73 -15.07
N TYR A 19 6.95 5.10 -15.28
CA TYR A 19 7.55 6.29 -14.68
C TYR A 19 7.69 7.41 -15.71
N GLY A 20 7.42 8.66 -15.28
CA GLY A 20 7.55 9.84 -16.14
C GLY A 20 8.99 10.30 -16.38
N ILE A 21 9.98 9.62 -15.78
CA ILE A 21 11.40 9.99 -15.84
C ILE A 21 12.19 8.80 -16.40
N PRO A 22 12.94 9.00 -17.51
CA PRO A 22 13.70 7.92 -18.14
C PRO A 22 14.82 7.41 -17.24
N ASN A 23 15.20 6.15 -17.40
CA ASN A 23 16.35 5.62 -16.67
C ASN A 23 17.67 6.17 -17.21
N SER A 24 18.66 6.32 -16.33
CA SER A 24 20.04 6.66 -16.65
C SER A 24 20.81 5.43 -17.15
N SER A 25 21.44 5.56 -18.31
CA SER A 25 22.28 4.51 -18.91
C SER A 25 23.45 4.10 -18.01
N ASN A 26 23.89 2.84 -18.12
CA ASN A 26 25.04 2.29 -17.39
C ASN A 26 24.92 2.37 -15.86
N THR A 27 23.68 2.34 -15.35
CA THR A 27 23.40 2.28 -13.92
C THR A 27 22.69 0.98 -13.55
N SER A 28 22.87 0.55 -12.31
CA SER A 28 22.17 -0.61 -11.72
C SER A 28 21.53 -0.18 -10.39
N TRP A 29 20.53 0.69 -10.47
CA TRP A 29 19.89 1.30 -9.30
C TRP A 29 19.34 0.26 -8.31
N GLN A 30 18.85 -0.88 -8.80
CA GLN A 30 18.33 -1.95 -7.95
C GLN A 30 19.39 -2.50 -6.97
N LEU A 31 20.69 -2.35 -7.23
CA LEU A 31 21.75 -2.73 -6.28
C LEU A 31 21.82 -1.79 -5.06
N ARG A 32 21.22 -0.60 -5.16
CA ARG A 32 21.06 0.35 -4.04
C ARG A 32 19.70 0.20 -3.36
N PHE A 33 18.81 -0.64 -3.90
CA PHE A 33 17.49 -0.83 -3.34
C PHE A 33 17.52 -1.85 -2.21
N GLY A 34 17.90 -1.38 -1.01
CA GLY A 34 18.12 -2.22 0.16
C GLY A 34 16.93 -3.11 0.54
N HIS A 35 15.69 -2.69 0.25
CA HIS A 35 14.48 -3.47 0.52
C HIS A 35 14.39 -4.79 -0.25
N LEU A 36 15.18 -4.99 -1.31
CA LEU A 36 15.26 -6.28 -1.98
C LEU A 36 15.87 -7.36 -1.08
N VAL A 37 16.69 -6.98 -0.10
CA VAL A 37 17.35 -7.88 0.85
C VAL A 37 16.67 -7.75 2.22
N GLY A 38 16.24 -8.87 2.81
CA GLY A 38 15.57 -8.91 4.11
C GLY A 38 14.06 -8.55 4.09
N TYR A 39 13.62 -7.68 3.17
CA TYR A 39 12.21 -7.32 2.97
C TYR A 39 11.63 -7.82 1.63
N GLY A 40 12.39 -8.66 0.92
CA GLY A 40 12.10 -9.09 -0.45
C GLY A 40 10.64 -9.47 -0.72
N ALA A 41 10.16 -9.08 -1.90
CA ALA A 41 8.79 -9.31 -2.40
C ALA A 41 7.65 -8.67 -1.57
N LYS A 42 7.94 -7.79 -0.59
CA LYS A 42 6.90 -7.14 0.23
C LYS A 42 6.79 -5.63 0.02
N TYR A 43 7.60 -5.02 -0.85
CA TYR A 43 7.60 -3.56 -1.02
C TYR A 43 6.25 -2.97 -1.45
N TYR A 44 5.42 -3.74 -2.18
CA TYR A 44 4.06 -3.32 -2.53
C TYR A 44 3.15 -3.13 -1.31
N SER A 45 3.47 -3.75 -0.17
CA SER A 45 2.65 -3.69 1.04
C SER A 45 2.56 -2.27 1.61
N TYR A 46 3.53 -1.38 1.35
CA TYR A 46 3.41 0.04 1.70
C TYR A 46 2.19 0.70 1.03
N LEU A 47 1.94 0.40 -0.25
CA LEU A 47 0.76 0.92 -0.96
C LEU A 47 -0.53 0.31 -0.41
N VAL A 48 -0.53 -0.99 -0.10
CA VAL A 48 -1.66 -1.67 0.51
C VAL A 48 -1.99 -1.07 1.88
N SER A 49 -1.00 -0.91 2.75
CA SER A 49 -1.18 -0.32 4.08
C SER A 49 -1.66 1.12 3.99
N LYS A 50 -1.15 1.92 3.05
CA LYS A 50 -1.61 3.29 2.83
C LYS A 50 -3.07 3.34 2.38
N ALA A 51 -3.48 2.46 1.47
CA ALA A 51 -4.87 2.36 1.00
C ALA A 51 -5.82 2.00 2.14
N VAL A 52 -5.46 0.99 2.94
CA VAL A 52 -6.26 0.56 4.10
C VAL A 52 -6.37 1.67 5.14
N ALA A 53 -5.25 2.32 5.47
CA ALA A 53 -5.25 3.43 6.43
C ALA A 53 -6.13 4.59 5.94
N ASN A 54 -6.06 4.93 4.65
CA ASN A 54 -6.92 5.96 4.05
C ASN A 54 -8.41 5.58 4.13
N SER A 55 -8.77 4.33 3.82
CA SER A 55 -10.16 3.88 3.92
C SER A 55 -10.69 3.93 5.36
N ILE A 56 -9.88 3.49 6.34
CA ILE A 56 -10.27 3.55 7.77
C ILE A 56 -10.40 5.00 8.23
N TRP A 57 -9.47 5.87 7.84
CA TRP A 57 -9.52 7.30 8.15
C TRP A 57 -10.80 7.94 7.62
N ASN A 58 -11.09 7.73 6.33
CA ASN A 58 -12.30 8.28 5.70
C ASN A 58 -13.58 7.76 6.34
N LYS A 59 -13.61 6.49 6.77
CA LYS A 59 -14.79 5.93 7.43
C LYS A 59 -14.99 6.45 8.86
N LEU A 60 -13.93 6.55 9.65
CA LEU A 60 -14.04 6.75 11.10
C LEU A 60 -13.69 8.17 11.57
N PHE A 61 -12.75 8.84 10.92
CA PHE A 61 -12.08 10.01 11.48
C PHE A 61 -12.23 11.28 10.63
N ILE A 62 -12.69 11.20 9.37
CA ILE A 62 -12.76 12.38 8.47
C ILE A 62 -13.62 13.52 9.02
N ASN A 63 -14.71 13.19 9.73
CA ASN A 63 -15.64 14.18 10.27
C ASN A 63 -15.19 14.72 11.64
N ASP A 64 -14.55 13.87 12.46
CA ASP A 64 -14.02 14.23 13.77
C ASP A 64 -12.76 13.40 14.06
N PRO A 65 -11.56 13.96 13.76
CA PRO A 65 -10.28 13.29 13.99
C PRO A 65 -9.99 12.92 15.45
N PHE A 66 -10.66 13.58 16.41
CA PHE A 66 -10.43 13.39 17.84
C PHE A 66 -11.57 12.62 18.54
N SER A 67 -12.49 12.03 17.76
CA SER A 67 -13.59 11.24 18.30
C SER A 67 -13.09 10.07 19.14
N SER A 68 -13.37 10.12 20.44
CA SER A 68 -13.03 9.03 21.37
C SER A 68 -13.77 7.74 21.03
N ALA A 69 -15.01 7.84 20.53
CA ALA A 69 -15.78 6.68 20.09
C ALA A 69 -15.16 6.00 18.87
N ALA A 70 -14.72 6.77 17.87
CA ALA A 70 -14.02 6.24 16.70
C ALA A 70 -12.68 5.60 17.09
N GLY A 71 -11.94 6.23 18.01
CA GLY A 71 -10.72 5.69 18.59
C GLY A 71 -10.93 4.33 19.26
N GLN A 72 -12.00 4.18 20.05
CA GLN A 72 -12.34 2.92 20.70
C GLN A 72 -12.66 1.81 19.69
N ILE A 73 -13.42 2.12 18.63
CA ILE A 73 -13.72 1.18 17.54
C ILE A 73 -12.42 0.73 16.87
N TYR A 74 -11.53 1.66 16.52
CA TYR A 74 -10.25 1.34 15.88
C TYR A 74 -9.36 0.47 16.77
N HIS A 75 -9.29 0.79 18.07
CA HIS A 75 -8.55 -0.02 19.04
C HIS A 75 -9.09 -1.46 19.07
N ASP A 76 -10.39 -1.64 19.31
CA ASP A 76 -10.97 -2.95 19.58
C ASP A 76 -11.04 -3.83 18.34
N GLN A 77 -11.31 -3.24 17.17
CA GLN A 77 -11.49 -4.01 15.93
C GLN A 77 -10.21 -4.18 15.11
N VAL A 78 -9.20 -3.32 15.28
CA VAL A 78 -7.97 -3.38 14.48
C VAL A 78 -6.76 -3.71 15.35
N LEU A 79 -6.50 -2.91 16.38
CA LEU A 79 -5.24 -2.99 17.13
C LEU A 79 -5.21 -4.17 18.12
N ALA A 80 -6.31 -4.41 18.82
CA ALA A 80 -6.39 -5.36 19.93
C ALA A 80 -6.09 -6.82 19.51
N HIS A 81 -6.23 -7.14 18.22
CA HIS A 81 -5.96 -8.49 17.70
C HIS A 81 -4.47 -8.80 17.52
N GLY A 82 -3.60 -7.79 17.39
CA GLY A 82 -2.21 -7.98 17.00
C GLY A 82 -2.07 -8.87 15.77
N GLY A 83 -1.21 -9.89 15.85
CA GLY A 83 -1.06 -10.91 14.80
C GLY A 83 -2.04 -12.10 14.89
N GLY A 84 -3.01 -12.06 15.81
CA GLY A 84 -3.89 -13.19 16.11
C GLY A 84 -5.11 -13.34 15.18
N LYS A 85 -5.37 -12.37 14.30
CA LYS A 85 -6.47 -12.41 13.33
C LYS A 85 -5.97 -12.09 11.92
N PRO A 86 -6.48 -12.75 10.86
CA PRO A 86 -6.07 -12.47 9.49
C PRO A 86 -6.30 -10.99 9.13
N PRO A 87 -5.29 -10.29 8.55
CA PRO A 87 -5.41 -8.86 8.24
C PRO A 87 -6.58 -8.52 7.33
N LYS A 88 -6.89 -9.38 6.34
CA LYS A 88 -8.01 -9.17 5.44
C LYS A 88 -9.35 -9.14 6.20
N GLU A 89 -9.55 -10.07 7.13
CA GLU A 89 -10.77 -10.12 7.94
C GLU A 89 -10.91 -8.92 8.87
N ILE A 90 -9.80 -8.44 9.46
CA ILE A 90 -9.79 -7.20 10.25
C ILE A 90 -10.30 -6.03 9.40
N VAL A 91 -9.70 -5.84 8.23
CA VAL A 91 -9.99 -4.70 7.35
C VAL A 91 -11.42 -4.79 6.79
N GLU A 92 -11.85 -5.98 6.34
CA GLU A 92 -13.22 -6.17 5.84
C GLU A 92 -14.24 -5.94 6.96
N SER A 93 -13.95 -6.35 8.21
CA SER A 93 -14.87 -6.13 9.34
C SER A 93 -15.04 -4.66 9.71
N ILE A 94 -13.98 -3.86 9.70
CA ILE A 94 -14.09 -2.43 10.04
C ILE A 94 -14.63 -1.61 8.88
N LEU A 95 -14.39 -2.00 7.63
CA LEU A 95 -14.84 -1.26 6.45
C LEU A 95 -16.25 -1.67 5.98
N ASP A 96 -16.77 -2.81 6.43
CA ASP A 96 -18.03 -3.40 5.97
C ASP A 96 -18.05 -3.62 4.44
N GLU A 97 -16.88 -3.90 3.86
CA GLU A 97 -16.70 -4.04 2.42
C GLU A 97 -15.62 -5.08 2.11
N SER A 98 -15.76 -5.81 1.00
CA SER A 98 -14.75 -6.78 0.60
C SER A 98 -13.54 -6.11 -0.05
N ILE A 99 -12.35 -6.46 0.44
CA ILE A 99 -11.10 -5.86 -0.02
C ILE A 99 -10.55 -6.63 -1.22
N SER A 100 -10.44 -5.90 -2.33
CA SER A 100 -9.83 -6.35 -3.58
C SER A 100 -8.68 -5.41 -4.00
N ALA A 101 -7.86 -5.84 -4.96
CA ALA A 101 -6.80 -4.99 -5.51
C ALA A 101 -7.35 -3.69 -6.13
N ASN A 102 -8.49 -3.77 -6.81
CA ASN A 102 -9.16 -2.59 -7.40
C ASN A 102 -9.67 -1.63 -6.33
N TYR A 103 -10.21 -2.15 -5.23
CA TYR A 103 -10.63 -1.33 -4.09
C TYR A 103 -9.44 -0.54 -3.52
N LEU A 104 -8.32 -1.22 -3.25
CA LEU A 104 -7.12 -0.60 -2.70
C LEU A 104 -6.54 0.46 -3.65
N ALA A 105 -6.53 0.18 -4.96
CA ALA A 105 -6.07 1.13 -5.97
C ALA A 105 -6.94 2.40 -6.00
N ARG A 106 -8.27 2.27 -5.95
CA ARG A 106 -9.20 3.42 -5.92
C ARG A 106 -9.00 4.26 -4.66
N SER A 107 -8.93 3.62 -3.50
CA SER A 107 -8.68 4.31 -2.22
C SER A 107 -7.40 5.16 -2.25
N LEU A 108 -6.37 4.76 -2.99
CA LEU A 108 -5.15 5.56 -3.14
C LEU A 108 -5.30 6.76 -4.07
N ILE A 109 -6.15 6.65 -5.09
CA ILE A 109 -6.39 7.73 -6.07
C ILE A 109 -7.24 8.82 -5.42
N ASP A 110 -8.32 8.43 -4.74
CA ASP A 110 -9.29 9.35 -4.15
C ASP A 110 -8.66 10.24 -3.05
N ASN A 111 -7.61 9.76 -2.39
CA ASN A 111 -6.83 10.53 -1.41
C ASN A 111 -6.17 11.78 -2.03
N ASN A 112 -5.81 11.74 -3.32
CA ASN A 112 -5.11 12.87 -3.96
C ASN A 112 -6.04 14.06 -4.28
N GLU A 113 -7.35 13.95 -4.07
CA GLU A 113 -8.31 15.05 -4.24
C GLU A 113 -8.69 15.73 -2.91
N SER A 114 -8.19 15.23 -1.78
CA SER A 114 -8.57 15.68 -0.43
C SER A 114 -7.53 16.60 0.25
N LEU A 115 -6.54 17.12 -0.51
CA LEU A 115 -5.52 18.07 -0.05
C LEU A 115 -5.65 19.42 -0.78
#